data_AF-A0A645B202-F1
#
_entry.id   AF-A0A645B202-F1
#
_cell.length_a   1.000
_cell.length_b   1.000
_cell.length_c   1.000
_cell.angle_alpha   90.00
_cell.angle_beta   90.00
_cell.angle_gamma   90.00
#
_symmetry.space_group_name_H-M   'P 1'
#
loop_
_entity.id
_entity.type
_entity.pdbx_description
1 polymer ?
#
loop_
_entity_poly.entity_id
_entity_poly.type
_entity_poly.pdbx_seq_one_letter_code
_entity_poly.pdbx_strand_id
1 'polypeptide(L)'
;MNEEFNLKPQKIFDKQFSIEFKGYAAEEVDQYLDLIIQDYQKMDNIYQTLQEKIAVLQQNNATLKTYIIELEAKLKSLEDATPANATDILKRLSRLEAKIANDSKEEN
;
A
#
# COMPACT_ATOMS: atom_id res chain seq x y z
N MET A 1 -8.84 -1.05 20.35
CA MET A 1 -10.29 -1.26 20.47
C MET A 1 -10.59 -2.60 19.81
N ASN A 2 -10.69 -3.68 20.61
CA ASN A 2 -11.31 -4.91 20.14
C ASN A 2 -12.74 -4.86 20.67
N GLU A 3 -13.63 -4.18 19.93
CA GLU A 3 -15.06 -4.29 20.19
C GLU A 3 -15.51 -5.59 19.54
N GLU A 4 -15.53 -6.65 20.35
CA GLU A 4 -16.07 -7.94 19.93
C GLU A 4 -17.59 -7.80 19.81
N PHE A 5 -18.14 -8.17 18.65
CA PHE A 5 -19.58 -8.08 18.43
C PHE A 5 -20.33 -9.03 19.38
N ASN A 6 -21.24 -8.48 20.17
CA ASN A 6 -22.06 -9.25 21.12
C ASN A 6 -22.96 -10.27 20.42
N LEU A 7 -23.37 -9.98 19.18
CA LEU A 7 -24.32 -10.77 18.39
C LEU A 7 -23.71 -11.26 17.08
N LYS A 8 -24.11 -12.46 16.67
CA LYS A 8 -23.83 -13.06 15.36
C LYS A 8 -25.16 -13.48 14.74
N PRO A 9 -25.29 -13.56 13.40
CA PRO A 9 -26.52 -14.02 12.74
C PRO A 9 -27.13 -15.28 13.36
N GLN A 10 -26.30 -16.31 13.60
CA GLN A 10 -26.73 -17.55 14.26
C GLN A 10 -27.25 -17.32 15.69
N LYS A 11 -26.57 -16.49 16.49
CA LYS A 11 -27.02 -16.18 17.86
C LYS A 11 -28.37 -15.46 17.87
N ILE A 12 -28.69 -14.68 16.84
CA ILE A 12 -29.97 -13.99 16.71
C ILE A 12 -31.05 -15.01 16.29
N PHE A 13 -30.73 -15.90 15.35
CA PHE A 13 -31.62 -16.97 14.89
C PHE A 13 -31.99 -17.96 16.01
N ASP A 14 -31.00 -18.40 16.81
CA ASP A 14 -31.22 -19.37 17.89
C ASP A 14 -31.86 -18.75 19.14
N LYS A 15 -32.13 -17.43 19.14
CA LYS A 15 -32.61 -16.72 20.33
C LYS A 15 -34.07 -17.05 20.60
N GLN A 16 -34.32 -17.69 21.74
CA GLN A 16 -35.68 -17.87 22.27
C GLN A 16 -35.99 -16.80 23.32
N PHE A 17 -37.15 -16.16 23.18
CA PHE A 17 -37.67 -15.18 24.14
C PHE A 17 -38.71 -15.81 25.05
N SER A 18 -38.73 -15.38 26.31
CA SER A 18 -39.76 -15.72 27.27
C SER A 18 -41.06 -15.00 26.91
N ILE A 19 -42.20 -15.68 27.01
CA ILE A 19 -43.51 -15.08 26.77
C ILE A 19 -44.07 -14.57 28.11
N GLU A 20 -44.38 -13.28 28.17
CA GLU A 20 -45.04 -12.65 29.32
C GLU A 20 -46.47 -12.20 28.96
N PHE A 21 -47.32 -12.00 29.98
CA PHE A 21 -48.75 -11.70 29.83
C PHE A 21 -49.06 -10.42 29.02
N LYS A 22 -48.07 -9.53 28.86
CA LYS A 22 -48.09 -8.37 27.94
C LYS A 22 -46.79 -8.31 27.14
N GLY A 23 -46.60 -9.27 26.25
CA GLY A 23 -45.46 -9.32 25.32
C GLY A 23 -45.78 -8.76 23.93
N TYR A 24 -44.74 -8.64 23.11
CA TYR A 24 -44.87 -8.45 21.66
C TYR A 24 -45.39 -9.72 20.99
N ALA A 25 -46.03 -9.57 19.84
CA ALA A 25 -46.43 -10.72 19.02
C ALA A 25 -45.17 -11.44 18.51
N ALA A 26 -45.07 -12.74 18.76
CA ALA A 26 -43.89 -13.52 18.37
C ALA A 26 -43.61 -13.43 16.86
N GLU A 27 -44.65 -13.46 16.03
CA GLU A 27 -44.53 -13.35 14.58
C GLU A 27 -43.96 -11.98 14.13
N GLU A 28 -44.38 -10.87 14.74
CA GLU A 28 -43.81 -9.55 14.42
C GLU A 28 -42.34 -9.45 14.83
N VAL A 29 -41.98 -10.04 15.98
CA VAL A 29 -40.59 -10.10 16.44
C VAL A 29 -39.76 -10.95 15.49
N ASP A 30 -40.22 -12.13 15.10
CA ASP A 30 -39.50 -13.03 14.19
C ASP A 30 -39.26 -12.37 12.83
N GLN A 31 -40.28 -11.75 12.24
CA GLN A 31 -40.15 -11.01 10.97
C GLN A 31 -39.12 -9.86 11.09
N TYR A 32 -39.08 -9.18 12.24
CA TYR A 32 -38.09 -8.13 12.47
C TYR A 32 -36.68 -8.69 12.69
N LEU A 33 -36.54 -9.81 13.39
CA LEU A 33 -35.26 -10.49 13.59
C LEU A 33 -34.69 -11.01 12.26
N ASP A 34 -35.53 -11.48 11.33
CA ASP A 34 -35.09 -11.88 9.99
C ASP A 34 -34.41 -10.72 9.24
N LEU A 35 -34.96 -9.49 9.34
CA LEU A 35 -34.35 -8.30 8.75
C LEU A 35 -32.99 -7.99 9.40
N ILE A 36 -32.91 -8.07 10.74
CA ILE A 36 -31.66 -7.87 11.47
C ILE A 36 -30.62 -8.91 11.05
N ILE A 37 -31.00 -10.18 10.93
CA ILE A 37 -30.11 -11.26 10.48
C ILE A 37 -29.56 -10.95 9.09
N GLN A 38 -30.41 -10.55 8.15
CA GLN A 38 -29.99 -10.17 6.80
C GLN A 38 -28.98 -9.03 6.82
N ASP A 39 -29.22 -8.00 7.62
CA ASP A 39 -28.32 -6.85 7.69
C ASP A 39 -26.98 -7.21 8.36
N TYR A 40 -26.97 -8.06 9.39
CA TYR A 40 -25.73 -8.60 9.95
C TYR A 40 -24.92 -9.39 8.90
N GLN A 41 -25.57 -10.21 8.08
CA GLN A 41 -24.91 -10.93 6.99
C GLN A 41 -24.33 -9.97 5.93
N LYS A 42 -25.09 -8.93 5.55
CA LYS A 42 -24.59 -7.89 4.63
C LYS A 42 -23.38 -7.16 5.21
N MET A 43 -23.41 -6.82 6.49
CA MET A 43 -22.29 -6.16 7.16
C MET A 43 -21.05 -7.04 7.19
N ASP A 44 -21.20 -8.34 7.44
CA ASP A 44 -20.09 -9.29 7.40
C ASP A 44 -19.48 -9.38 5.99
N ASN A 45 -20.32 -9.48 4.95
CA ASN A 45 -19.86 -9.47 3.56
C ASN A 45 -19.12 -8.17 3.19
N ILE A 46 -19.64 -7.01 3.60
CA ILE A 46 -18.99 -5.71 3.37
C ILE A 46 -17.64 -5.67 4.10
N TYR A 47 -17.60 -6.15 5.34
CA TYR A 47 -16.40 -6.18 6.14
C TYR A 47 -15.31 -7.04 5.49
N GLN A 48 -15.65 -8.25 5.03
CA GLN A 48 -14.71 -9.11 4.30
C GLN A 48 -14.21 -8.44 3.01
N THR A 49 -15.12 -7.86 2.23
CA THR A 49 -14.76 -7.13 1.00
C THR A 49 -13.79 -5.97 1.29
N LEU A 50 -14.00 -5.25 2.39
CA LEU A 50 -13.11 -4.15 2.80
C LEU A 50 -11.75 -4.68 3.26
N GLN A 51 -11.71 -5.78 4.02
CA GLN A 51 -10.45 -6.42 4.42
C GLN A 51 -9.64 -6.85 3.19
N GLU A 52 -10.27 -7.49 2.22
CA GLU A 52 -9.63 -7.88 0.96
C GLU A 52 -9.05 -6.68 0.20
N LYS A 53 -9.84 -5.59 0.07
CA LYS A 53 -9.36 -4.35 -0.56
C LYS A 53 -8.18 -3.74 0.17
N ILE A 54 -8.20 -3.74 1.50
CA ILE A 54 -7.08 -3.25 2.31
C ILE A 54 -5.83 -4.10 2.05
N ALA A 55 -5.97 -5.43 2.03
CA ALA A 55 -4.84 -6.33 1.75
C ALA A 55 -4.23 -6.07 0.36
N VAL A 56 -5.05 -5.94 -0.67
CA VAL A 56 -4.61 -5.61 -2.03
C VAL A 56 -3.91 -4.25 -2.09
N LEU A 57 -4.48 -3.23 -1.46
CA LEU A 57 -3.88 -1.89 -1.42
C LEU A 57 -2.54 -1.87 -0.68
N GLN A 58 -2.44 -2.61 0.42
CA GLN A 58 -1.18 -2.76 1.16
C GLN A 58 -0.11 -3.47 0.31
N GLN A 59 -0.48 -4.53 -0.40
CA GLN A 59 0.42 -5.22 -1.32
C GLN A 59 0.89 -4.29 -2.44
N ASN A 60 -0.02 -3.57 -3.09
CA ASN A 60 0.33 -2.62 -4.14
C ASN A 60 1.23 -1.50 -3.61
N ASN A 61 0.97 -0.98 -2.41
CA ASN A 61 1.79 0.04 -1.79
C ASN A 61 3.22 -0.47 -1.51
N ALA A 62 3.35 -1.71 -1.04
CA ALA A 62 4.64 -2.35 -0.84
C ALA A 62 5.41 -2.52 -2.16
N THR A 63 4.76 -3.04 -3.21
CA THR A 63 5.36 -3.19 -4.54
C THR A 63 5.82 -1.85 -5.12
N LEU A 64 4.99 -0.81 -5.01
CA LEU A 64 5.33 0.53 -5.50
C LEU A 64 6.51 1.13 -4.73
N LYS A 65 6.58 0.94 -3.41
CA LYS A 65 7.73 1.37 -2.60
C LYS A 65 9.02 0.69 -3.06
N THR A 66 8.99 -0.62 -3.31
CA THR A 66 10.15 -1.35 -3.84
C THR A 66 10.57 -0.80 -5.21
N TYR A 67 9.61 -0.55 -6.10
CA TYR A 67 9.89 0.00 -7.42
C TYR A 67 10.51 1.41 -7.36
N ILE A 68 10.04 2.26 -6.42
CA ILE A 68 10.65 3.58 -6.17
C ILE A 68 12.11 3.42 -5.74
N ILE A 69 12.40 2.53 -4.78
CA ILE A 69 13.77 2.27 -4.31
C ILE A 69 14.67 1.80 -5.45
N GLU A 70 14.18 0.89 -6.30
CA GLU A 70 14.93 0.41 -7.47
C GLU A 70 15.20 1.53 -8.49
N LEU A 71 14.22 2.38 -8.76
CA LEU A 71 14.39 3.54 -9.65
C LEU A 71 15.37 4.56 -9.07
N GLU A 72 15.30 4.86 -7.78
CA GLU A 72 16.23 5.77 -7.09
C GLU A 72 17.66 5.21 -7.13
N ALA A 73 17.84 3.92 -6.89
CA ALA A 73 19.14 3.26 -7.00
C ALA A 73 19.69 3.33 -8.44
N LYS A 74 18.84 3.12 -9.44
CA LYS A 74 19.21 3.24 -10.86
C LYS A 74 19.57 4.67 -11.22
N LEU A 75 18.80 5.66 -10.77
CA LEU A 75 19.05 7.08 -11.02
C LEU A 75 20.37 7.52 -10.40
N LYS A 76 20.64 7.11 -9.15
CA LYS A 76 21.93 7.37 -8.48
C LYS A 76 23.11 6.75 -9.25
N SER A 77 22.96 5.53 -9.77
CA SER A 77 24.01 4.91 -10.60
C SER A 77 24.25 5.64 -11.94
N LEU A 78 23.23 6.32 -12.48
CA LEU A 78 23.34 7.15 -13.69
C LEU A 78 23.95 8.53 -13.40
N GLU A 79 23.65 9.13 -12.24
CA GLU A 79 24.31 10.35 -11.75
C GLU A 79 25.79 10.10 -11.44
N ASP A 80 26.13 8.97 -10.81
CA ASP A 80 27.53 8.56 -10.63
C ASP A 80 28.24 8.31 -11.99
N ALA A 81 27.48 8.03 -13.07
CA ALA A 81 28.01 7.82 -14.42
C ALA A 81 28.16 9.09 -15.27
N THR A 82 27.66 10.27 -14.83
CA THR A 82 27.72 11.53 -15.63
C THR A 82 27.87 12.80 -14.75
N PRO A 83 28.69 13.84 -15.05
CA PRO A 83 29.93 13.98 -15.82
C PRO A 83 31.07 14.53 -14.92
N ALA A 84 31.22 14.07 -13.66
CA ALA A 84 32.44 14.35 -12.89
C ALA A 84 33.69 13.92 -13.72
N ASN A 85 33.56 12.79 -14.42
CA ASN A 85 34.55 12.33 -15.39
C ASN A 85 34.63 13.19 -16.66
N ALA A 86 33.55 13.76 -17.20
CA ALA A 86 33.68 14.50 -18.48
C ALA A 86 34.43 15.82 -18.28
N THR A 87 34.18 16.54 -17.18
CA THR A 87 34.93 17.76 -16.85
C THR A 87 36.37 17.46 -16.47
N ASP A 88 36.63 16.37 -15.76
CA ASP A 88 37.99 15.94 -15.43
C ASP A 88 38.75 15.36 -16.63
N ILE A 89 38.08 14.68 -17.56
CA ILE A 89 38.63 14.24 -18.85
C ILE A 89 39.01 15.46 -19.69
N LEU A 90 38.14 16.48 -19.79
CA LEU A 90 38.44 17.72 -20.50
C LEU A 90 39.61 18.49 -19.86
N LYS A 91 39.68 18.58 -18.53
CA LYS A 91 40.84 19.19 -17.84
C LYS A 91 42.13 18.40 -18.08
N ARG A 92 42.07 17.07 -18.11
CA ARG A 92 43.22 16.22 -18.38
C ARG A 92 43.69 16.33 -19.83
N LEU A 93 42.76 16.38 -20.78
CA LEU A 93 43.05 16.65 -22.20
C LEU A 93 43.69 18.03 -22.38
N SER A 94 43.13 19.08 -21.78
CA SER A 94 43.68 20.43 -21.84
C SER A 94 45.12 20.53 -21.27
N ARG A 95 45.40 19.81 -20.17
CA ARG A 95 46.77 19.72 -19.61
C ARG A 95 47.72 18.97 -20.55
N LEU A 96 47.24 17.91 -21.20
CA LEU A 96 48.04 17.16 -22.18
C LEU A 96 48.34 18.02 -23.41
N GLU A 97 47.37 18.76 -23.94
CA GLU A 97 47.56 19.70 -25.05
C GLU A 97 48.55 20.81 -24.70
N ALA A 98 48.42 21.41 -23.50
CA ALA A 98 49.35 22.43 -23.04
C ALA A 98 50.78 21.90 -22.90
N LYS A 99 50.93 20.65 -22.42
CA LYS A 99 52.25 20.00 -22.29
C LYS A 99 52.86 19.72 -23.66
N ILE A 100 52.10 19.16 -24.60
CA ILE A 100 52.54 18.94 -25.98
C ILE A 100 52.96 20.26 -26.62
N ALA A 101 52.16 21.32 -26.45
CA ALA A 101 52.49 22.64 -27.01
C ALA A 101 53.73 23.29 -26.38
N ASN A 102 54.07 22.96 -25.13
CA ASN A 102 55.31 23.41 -24.50
C ASN A 102 56.51 22.57 -24.96
N ASP A 103 56.38 21.25 -25.02
CA ASP A 103 57.43 20.36 -25.52
C ASP A 103 57.76 20.68 -27.00
N SER A 104 56.75 21.02 -27.82
CA SER A 104 56.95 21.49 -29.22
C SER A 104 57.63 22.86 -29.35
N LYS A 105 57.68 23.65 -28.28
CA LYS A 105 58.37 24.96 -28.25
C LYS A 105 59.82 24.85 -27.76
N GLU A 106 60.17 23.76 -27.08
CA GLU A 106 61.54 23.50 -26.62
C GLU A 106 62.41 22.79 -27.68
N GLU A 107 61.80 22.23 -28.74
CA GLU A 107 62.50 21.58 -29.86
C GLU A 107 62.80 22.50 -31.08
N ASN A 108 62.63 23.83 -30.96
CA ASN A 108 62.94 24.82 -32.01
C ASN A 108 63.96 25.87 -31.55
#